data_AF-A0A2T4V188-F1
#
_entry.id   AF-A0A2T4V188-F1
#
_cell.length_a   1.000
_cell.length_b   1.000
_cell.length_c   1.000
_cell.angle_alpha   90.00
_cell.angle_beta   90.00
_cell.angle_gamma   90.00
#
_symmetry.space_group_name_H-M   'P 1'
#
loop_
_entity.id
_entity.type
_entity.pdbx_description
1 polymer ?
#
loop_
_entity_poly.entity_id
_entity_poly.type
_entity_poly.pdbx_seq_one_letter_code
_entity_poly.pdbx_strand_id
1 'polypeptide(L)'
;MNSNRLNPTDMNPSFAIAFRRWLSPLSKLGMLTALMTTTASHAASPVLDQANEPYSLYSVQLYTGAVPGGQTFTVGKAGKLSQVSVYVQKQCLPGCPDMLVQLRSTSGQVLASSTVSQASIPTGSYNWIDAGFSQPISVLPGEQYAIVIQNAQPNVSGGYDWKYEANSSVDSYPGGLLFQVGYNSHPAYDLYFRTYVTPNEVHNCAEVRAQNPAATDGTYPLTLGGKQVDVYCHDMAGTPREYLTVKTGSTTNYSYYGQGPNTSAGGQTTWYSKVRLDPAALTLVLDDTTFSTSQGWMNFGSTFLYTSPLGSAGDCVTAYSQTGRSNIDLTGTPFDIVPGQFVVDGWVPAGSTTYSGSQIVNLTGGGYCGANFDPDYRLQLTLQ
;
A
#
# COMPACT_ATOMS: atom_id res chain seq x y z
N MET A 1 -44.64 -32.38 -36.74
CA MET A 1 -44.21 -32.47 -35.33
C MET A 1 -43.20 -33.60 -35.22
N ASN A 2 -41.92 -33.32 -35.42
CA ASN A 2 -40.85 -34.31 -35.27
C ASN A 2 -39.91 -33.85 -34.16
N SER A 3 -39.78 -34.69 -33.14
CA SER A 3 -38.85 -34.51 -32.04
C SER A 3 -37.45 -34.88 -32.51
N ASN A 4 -36.59 -33.89 -32.75
CA ASN A 4 -35.16 -34.13 -32.82
C ASN A 4 -34.59 -33.95 -31.41
N ARG A 5 -34.52 -35.06 -30.67
CA ARG A 5 -33.60 -35.17 -29.53
C ARG A 5 -32.19 -35.11 -30.11
N LEU A 6 -31.46 -34.05 -29.80
CA LEU A 6 -30.03 -33.97 -30.12
C LEU A 6 -29.26 -34.90 -29.18
N ASN A 7 -28.36 -35.66 -29.78
CA ASN A 7 -27.52 -36.70 -29.19
C ASN A 7 -26.41 -36.02 -28.34
N PRO A 8 -26.07 -36.50 -27.13
CA PRO A 8 -25.11 -35.83 -26.24
C PRO A 8 -23.62 -36.00 -26.62
N THR A 9 -23.29 -36.46 -27.82
CA THR A 9 -21.92 -36.79 -28.23
C THR A 9 -21.27 -35.83 -29.22
N ASP A 10 -21.97 -34.77 -29.65
CA ASP A 10 -21.39 -33.72 -30.52
C ASP A 10 -21.03 -32.43 -29.74
N MET A 11 -20.84 -32.53 -28.42
CA MET A 11 -20.32 -31.43 -27.61
C MET A 11 -18.79 -31.40 -27.72
N ASN A 12 -18.27 -30.41 -28.46
CA ASN A 12 -16.86 -30.04 -28.41
C ASN A 12 -16.49 -29.69 -26.94
N PRO A 13 -15.51 -30.36 -26.30
CA PRO A 13 -15.22 -30.26 -24.87
C PRO A 13 -14.59 -28.92 -24.42
N SER A 14 -14.64 -27.88 -25.26
CA SER A 14 -13.95 -26.61 -25.01
C SER A 14 -14.57 -25.74 -23.91
N PHE A 15 -15.79 -26.04 -23.43
CA PHE A 15 -16.35 -25.37 -22.24
C PHE A 15 -15.96 -26.02 -20.90
N ALA A 16 -15.47 -27.27 -20.91
CA ALA A 16 -14.97 -27.93 -19.69
C ALA A 16 -13.43 -27.80 -19.53
N ILE A 17 -12.73 -27.34 -20.58
CA ILE A 17 -11.26 -27.27 -20.62
C ILE A 17 -10.72 -25.87 -20.22
N ALA A 18 -11.57 -24.84 -20.14
CA ALA A 18 -11.20 -23.55 -19.55
C ALA A 18 -11.04 -23.58 -18.01
N PHE A 19 -11.33 -24.72 -17.35
CA PHE A 19 -11.26 -24.87 -15.88
C PHE A 19 -10.17 -25.82 -15.37
N ARG A 20 -9.26 -26.29 -16.24
CA ARG A 20 -8.06 -27.04 -15.82
C ARG A 20 -6.86 -26.69 -16.70
N ARG A 21 -6.09 -25.68 -16.31
CA ARG A 21 -4.67 -25.59 -16.69
C ARG A 21 -3.86 -24.73 -15.71
N TRP A 22 -3.39 -25.39 -14.67
CA TRP A 22 -2.18 -25.02 -13.93
C TRP A 22 -1.15 -26.12 -14.20
N LEU A 23 -0.02 -25.75 -14.81
CA LEU A 23 1.36 -26.24 -14.60
C LEU A 23 2.27 -26.04 -15.84
N SER A 24 3.17 -25.06 -15.71
CA SER A 24 4.56 -24.98 -16.23
C SER A 24 4.84 -24.48 -17.67
N PRO A 25 6.04 -23.87 -17.88
CA PRO A 25 6.23 -22.66 -18.69
C PRO A 25 6.92 -22.94 -20.04
N LEU A 26 6.87 -21.99 -20.98
CA LEU A 26 7.97 -21.74 -21.93
C LEU A 26 7.77 -20.43 -22.71
N SER A 27 8.68 -19.50 -22.41
CA SER A 27 9.39 -18.61 -23.33
C SER A 27 8.64 -17.97 -24.51
N LYS A 28 8.34 -16.67 -24.38
CA LYS A 28 8.52 -15.74 -25.50
C LYS A 28 9.28 -14.50 -25.02
N LEU A 29 10.51 -14.40 -25.52
CA LEU A 29 11.39 -13.25 -25.38
C LEU A 29 10.88 -12.17 -26.35
N GLY A 30 10.05 -11.25 -25.84
CA GLY A 30 9.67 -10.03 -26.54
C GLY A 30 10.55 -8.88 -26.07
N MET A 31 11.37 -8.36 -26.96
CA MET A 31 12.28 -7.24 -26.70
C MET A 31 11.44 -5.96 -26.47
N LEU A 32 11.28 -5.57 -25.20
CA LEU A 32 10.61 -4.33 -24.83
C LEU A 32 11.67 -3.22 -24.75
N THR A 33 11.62 -2.29 -25.70
CA THR A 33 12.42 -1.06 -25.65
C THR A 33 11.80 -0.16 -24.57
N ALA A 34 12.34 -0.22 -23.35
CA ALA A 34 11.91 0.64 -22.26
C ALA A 34 12.39 2.08 -22.52
N LEU A 35 11.46 2.96 -22.87
CA LEU A 35 11.67 4.40 -22.76
C LEU A 35 11.68 4.74 -21.26
N MET A 36 12.87 4.94 -20.68
CA MET A 36 12.99 5.40 -19.30
C MET A 36 12.56 6.87 -19.21
N THR A 37 11.27 7.10 -19.02
CA THR A 37 10.79 8.38 -18.48
C THR A 37 11.15 8.41 -17.00
N THR A 38 12.07 9.29 -16.62
CA THR A 38 12.36 9.60 -15.22
C THR A 38 11.14 10.26 -14.59
N THR A 39 10.23 9.47 -14.03
CA THR A 39 9.19 9.98 -13.15
C THR A 39 9.87 10.46 -11.88
N ALA A 40 9.76 11.75 -11.58
CA ALA A 40 10.14 12.28 -10.28
C ALA A 40 9.31 11.55 -9.22
N SER A 41 9.97 10.68 -8.43
CA SER A 41 9.37 10.13 -7.20
C SER A 41 9.01 11.32 -6.32
N HIS A 42 7.72 11.42 -5.99
CA HIS A 42 7.28 12.34 -4.94
C HIS A 42 7.77 11.76 -3.62
N ALA A 43 9.00 12.11 -3.25
CA ALA A 43 9.58 11.69 -1.98
C ALA A 43 8.61 12.06 -0.84
N ALA A 44 8.13 11.05 -0.13
CA ALA A 44 7.22 11.27 0.99
C ALA A 44 7.84 12.23 2.01
N SER A 45 7.05 13.17 2.51
CA SER A 45 7.52 14.08 3.55
C SER A 45 7.78 13.32 4.86
N PRO A 46 8.80 13.69 5.64
CA PRO A 46 9.01 13.13 6.97
C PRO A 46 7.77 13.35 7.86
N VAL A 47 7.36 12.31 8.59
CA VAL A 47 6.28 12.37 9.59
C VAL A 47 6.84 12.14 10.99
N LEU A 48 6.22 12.77 12.00
CA LEU A 48 6.61 12.57 13.40
C LEU A 48 6.46 11.09 13.78
N ASP A 49 7.53 10.49 14.31
CA ASP A 49 7.55 9.12 14.82
C ASP A 49 7.43 9.09 16.35
N GLN A 50 8.50 9.47 17.05
CA GLN A 50 8.55 9.56 18.50
C GLN A 50 8.78 11.00 18.95
N ALA A 51 8.23 11.36 20.11
CA ALA A 51 8.46 12.64 20.74
C ALA A 51 8.48 12.52 22.26
N ASN A 52 9.32 13.34 22.90
CA ASN A 52 9.19 13.74 24.28
C ASN A 52 9.11 15.26 24.34
N GLU A 53 7.95 15.79 24.73
CA GLU A 53 7.62 17.21 24.62
C GLU A 53 7.83 17.95 25.95
N PRO A 54 8.26 19.22 25.94
CA PRO A 54 8.34 20.04 27.14
C PRO A 54 6.98 20.19 27.84
N TYR A 55 6.88 19.71 29.08
CA TYR A 55 5.62 19.75 29.83
C TYR A 55 5.69 20.48 31.19
N SER A 56 6.87 20.66 31.81
CA SER A 56 6.96 21.04 33.24
C SER A 56 7.59 22.40 33.59
N LEU A 57 7.29 22.85 34.83
CA LEU A 57 7.86 24.01 35.53
C LEU A 57 9.22 23.71 36.22
N TYR A 58 9.61 22.44 36.34
CA TYR A 58 10.83 21.99 37.00
C TYR A 58 11.71 21.22 36.02
N SER A 59 12.64 21.93 35.39
CA SER A 59 13.62 21.34 34.47
C SER A 59 15.03 21.64 34.94
N VAL A 60 15.92 20.66 34.81
CA VAL A 60 17.36 20.85 34.97
C VAL A 60 18.01 20.76 33.59
N GLN A 61 19.19 21.35 33.47
CA GLN A 61 19.94 21.50 32.22
C GLN A 61 20.97 20.37 32.16
N LEU A 62 21.03 19.63 31.06
CA LEU A 62 22.11 18.66 30.83
C LEU A 62 23.21 19.32 29.98
N TYR A 63 24.37 19.54 30.58
CA TYR A 63 25.51 20.11 29.86
C TYR A 63 26.27 19.03 29.07
N THR A 64 26.28 19.15 27.73
CA THR A 64 26.81 18.13 26.80
C THR A 64 28.09 18.55 26.07
N GLY A 65 28.70 19.68 26.44
CA GLY A 65 29.83 20.27 25.72
C GLY A 65 31.09 19.40 25.69
N ALA A 66 31.63 19.09 26.87
CA ALA A 66 32.83 18.26 26.99
C ALA A 66 32.54 16.75 26.89
N VAL A 67 31.27 16.38 26.99
CA VAL A 67 30.81 15.03 27.29
C VAL A 67 29.55 14.74 26.48
N PRO A 68 29.53 13.67 25.65
CA PRO A 68 28.34 13.32 24.89
C PRO A 68 27.14 13.08 25.82
N GLY A 69 26.02 13.70 25.49
CA GLY A 69 24.72 13.42 26.11
C GLY A 69 23.80 12.73 25.09
N GLY A 70 22.95 11.82 25.55
CA GLY A 70 22.06 11.11 24.65
C GLY A 70 20.80 10.58 25.29
N GLN A 71 19.82 10.29 24.43
CA GLN A 71 18.52 9.72 24.76
C GLN A 71 18.28 8.50 23.87
N THR A 72 17.95 7.35 24.47
CA THR A 72 17.41 6.25 23.68
C THR A 72 15.92 6.43 23.40
N PHE A 73 15.49 5.92 22.24
CA PHE A 73 14.10 5.89 21.83
C PHE A 73 13.80 4.61 21.06
N THR A 74 12.53 4.20 21.08
CA THR A 74 12.04 3.01 20.37
C THR A 74 11.24 3.46 19.17
N VAL A 75 11.62 3.02 17.98
CA VAL A 75 10.97 3.40 16.73
C VAL A 75 9.52 2.92 16.72
N GLY A 76 8.60 3.81 16.33
CA GLY A 76 7.17 3.49 16.19
C GLY A 76 6.74 3.29 14.73
N LYS A 77 7.48 3.83 13.77
CA LYS A 77 7.16 3.82 12.34
C LYS A 77 8.29 3.25 11.50
N ALA A 78 7.97 2.35 10.56
CA ALA A 78 8.91 1.91 9.56
C ALA A 78 9.22 3.03 8.55
N GLY A 79 10.46 3.08 8.08
CA GLY A 79 10.85 3.99 6.98
C GLY A 79 12.29 4.44 7.07
N LYS A 80 12.55 5.65 6.60
CA LYS A 80 13.84 6.33 6.67
C LYS A 80 13.81 7.40 7.77
N LEU A 81 14.51 7.16 8.87
CA LEU A 81 14.73 8.17 9.91
C LEU A 81 15.71 9.21 9.38
N SER A 82 15.17 10.35 8.93
CA SER A 82 15.89 11.37 8.16
C SER A 82 16.14 12.64 8.97
N GLN A 83 15.43 12.83 10.08
CA GLN A 83 15.56 14.02 10.91
C GLN A 83 15.25 13.70 12.37
N VAL A 84 15.96 14.40 13.26
CA VAL A 84 15.60 14.53 14.67
C VAL A 84 15.56 16.01 15.05
N SER A 85 14.76 16.35 16.05
CA SER A 85 14.80 17.66 16.70
C SER A 85 15.21 17.50 18.15
N VAL A 86 16.09 18.38 18.63
CA VAL A 86 16.52 18.41 20.03
C VAL A 86 16.19 19.78 20.63
N TYR A 87 15.75 19.81 21.89
CA TYR A 87 15.39 21.05 22.57
C TYR A 87 16.58 21.58 23.37
N VAL A 88 17.34 22.49 22.77
CA VAL A 88 18.67 22.88 23.25
C VAL A 88 18.85 24.39 23.31
N GLN A 89 19.84 24.82 24.10
CA GLN A 89 20.40 26.18 24.05
C GLN A 89 21.93 26.13 24.08
N LYS A 90 22.55 27.23 23.68
CA LYS A 90 24.00 27.41 23.66
C LYS A 90 24.49 28.15 24.90
N GLN A 91 25.46 27.57 25.62
CA GLN A 91 26.00 28.12 26.87
C GLN A 91 27.37 28.80 26.74
N CYS A 92 28.12 28.55 25.67
CA CYS A 92 29.44 29.16 25.51
C CYS A 92 29.37 30.54 24.83
N LEU A 93 30.11 31.50 25.38
CA LEU A 93 30.44 32.77 24.73
C LEU A 93 31.84 33.23 25.15
N PRO A 94 32.70 33.70 24.22
CA PRO A 94 32.67 33.57 22.75
C PRO A 94 33.40 32.29 22.25
N GLY A 95 32.96 31.72 21.11
CA GLY A 95 33.72 30.67 20.38
C GLY A 95 33.19 29.23 20.47
N CYS A 96 31.88 29.00 20.59
CA CYS A 96 31.35 27.63 20.57
C CYS A 96 31.72 26.87 19.29
N PRO A 97 32.12 25.59 19.38
CA PRO A 97 32.13 24.71 18.21
C PRO A 97 30.69 24.46 17.74
N ASP A 98 30.52 23.93 16.54
CA ASP A 98 29.21 23.44 16.06
C ASP A 98 28.75 22.20 16.85
N MET A 99 27.43 21.92 16.82
CA MET A 99 26.84 20.77 17.49
C MET A 99 26.87 19.57 16.55
N LEU A 100 27.43 18.45 16.99
CA LEU A 100 27.33 17.19 16.28
C LEU A 100 26.19 16.37 16.87
N VAL A 101 25.20 16.07 16.05
CA VAL A 101 24.08 15.18 16.38
C VAL A 101 24.29 13.85 15.67
N GLN A 102 24.17 12.74 16.40
CA GLN A 102 24.39 11.40 15.88
C GLN A 102 23.21 10.51 16.21
N LEU A 103 22.85 9.65 15.26
CA LEU A 103 22.08 8.45 15.52
C LEU A 103 23.04 7.30 15.76
N ARG A 104 22.84 6.59 16.86
CA ARG A 104 23.65 5.44 17.23
C ARG A 104 22.79 4.21 17.47
N SER A 105 23.34 3.04 17.19
CA SER A 105 22.77 1.79 17.71
C SER A 105 22.95 1.72 19.23
N THR A 106 22.23 0.82 19.90
CA THR A 106 22.40 0.54 21.34
C THR A 106 23.79 -0.01 21.69
N SER A 107 24.55 -0.53 20.71
CA SER A 107 25.96 -0.91 20.87
C SER A 107 26.94 0.27 20.84
N GLY A 108 26.45 1.47 20.52
CA GLY A 108 27.24 2.70 20.44
C GLY A 108 27.82 3.03 19.05
N GLN A 109 27.61 2.15 18.05
CA GLN A 109 28.01 2.42 16.65
C GLN A 109 27.25 3.62 16.10
N VAL A 110 27.97 4.56 15.47
CA VAL A 110 27.39 5.69 14.74
C VAL A 110 26.80 5.19 13.43
N LEU A 111 25.51 5.48 13.21
CA LEU A 111 24.74 5.07 12.03
C LEU A 111 24.50 6.24 11.09
N ALA A 112 24.28 7.44 11.65
CA ALA A 112 24.18 8.68 10.90
C ALA A 112 24.64 9.86 11.76
N SER A 113 25.04 10.95 11.12
CA SER A 113 25.45 12.18 11.80
C SER A 113 25.03 13.43 11.03
N SER A 114 24.78 14.50 11.77
CA SER A 114 24.47 15.83 11.26
C SER A 114 25.22 16.87 12.08
N THR A 115 25.74 17.89 11.40
CA THR A 115 26.39 19.03 12.06
C THR A 115 25.45 20.22 11.99
N VAL A 116 25.06 20.72 13.16
CA VAL A 116 24.22 21.91 13.30
C VAL A 116 25.09 23.09 13.67
N SER A 117 24.98 24.17 12.90
CA SER A 117 25.76 25.37 13.15
C SER A 117 25.43 25.99 14.52
N GLN A 118 26.45 26.34 15.30
CA GLN A 118 26.26 27.05 16.56
C GLN A 118 25.53 28.40 16.39
N ALA A 119 25.56 28.98 15.19
CA ALA A 119 24.88 30.24 14.88
C ALA A 119 23.35 30.10 14.86
N SER A 120 22.81 28.91 14.58
CA SER A 120 21.36 28.66 14.59
C SER A 120 20.82 28.31 15.98
N ILE A 121 21.69 28.15 16.99
CA ILE A 121 21.32 27.74 18.34
C ILE A 121 21.30 28.98 19.25
N PRO A 122 20.15 29.31 19.87
CA PRO A 122 20.01 30.50 20.71
C PRO A 122 20.79 30.38 22.02
N THR A 123 21.16 31.54 22.58
CA THR A 123 21.74 31.66 23.93
C THR A 123 20.67 32.23 24.87
N GLY A 124 20.58 31.68 26.08
CA GLY A 124 19.67 32.16 27.14
C GLY A 124 18.20 31.79 26.96
N SER A 125 17.85 31.03 25.91
CA SER A 125 16.54 30.42 25.73
C SER A 125 16.68 29.10 24.98
N TYR A 126 15.78 28.16 25.28
CA TYR A 126 15.74 26.86 24.60
C TYR A 126 14.85 26.92 23.37
N ASN A 127 15.26 26.26 22.29
CA ASN A 127 14.46 26.11 21.09
C ASN A 127 14.62 24.70 20.49
N TRP A 128 13.64 24.31 19.68
CA TRP A 128 13.75 23.11 18.86
C TRP A 128 14.74 23.35 17.73
N ILE A 129 15.75 22.48 17.67
CA ILE A 129 16.81 22.52 16.67
C ILE A 129 16.77 21.24 15.87
N ASP A 130 16.55 21.38 14.57
CA ASP A 130 16.48 20.27 13.63
C ASP A 130 17.87 19.84 13.18
N ALA A 131 18.10 18.54 13.21
CA ALA A 131 19.27 17.87 12.67
C ALA A 131 18.82 16.90 11.58
N GLY A 132 18.97 17.31 10.33
CA GLY A 132 18.72 16.48 9.16
C GLY A 132 19.92 15.61 8.81
N PHE A 133 19.71 14.34 8.51
CA PHE A 133 20.75 13.39 8.12
C PHE A 133 20.80 13.25 6.60
N SER A 134 21.97 13.53 6.01
CA SER A 134 22.19 13.36 4.57
C SER A 134 22.15 11.89 4.13
N GLN A 135 22.36 10.97 5.07
CA GLN A 135 22.19 9.53 4.91
C GLN A 135 21.19 9.01 5.95
N PRO A 136 19.88 9.05 5.66
CA PRO A 136 18.85 8.51 6.53
C PRO A 136 19.04 7.00 6.76
N ILE A 137 18.73 6.54 7.96
CA ILE A 137 18.81 5.11 8.30
C ILE A 137 17.45 4.44 8.10
N SER A 138 17.46 3.21 7.60
CA SER A 138 16.25 2.37 7.59
C SER A 138 15.94 1.92 9.01
N VAL A 139 14.69 2.08 9.42
CA VAL A 139 14.21 1.68 10.74
C VAL A 139 12.91 0.88 10.62
N LEU A 140 12.70 -0.02 11.59
CA LEU A 140 11.49 -0.80 11.78
C LEU A 140 10.90 -0.56 13.17
N PRO A 141 9.57 -0.65 13.33
CA PRO A 141 8.93 -0.52 14.64
C PRO A 141 9.50 -1.51 15.65
N GLY A 142 9.78 -1.02 16.86
CA GLY A 142 10.37 -1.80 17.95
C GLY A 142 11.90 -1.81 17.98
N GLU A 143 12.59 -1.34 16.94
CA GLU A 143 14.04 -1.12 17.01
C GLU A 143 14.37 0.05 17.95
N GLN A 144 15.46 -0.08 18.71
CA GLN A 144 15.91 0.96 19.63
C GLN A 144 17.21 1.60 19.15
N TYR A 145 17.26 2.93 19.22
CA TYR A 145 18.42 3.74 18.86
C TYR A 145 18.67 4.82 19.90
N ALA A 146 19.82 5.49 19.81
CA ALA A 146 20.17 6.64 20.63
C ALA A 146 20.39 7.88 19.77
N ILE A 147 19.79 9.00 20.18
CA ILE A 147 20.17 10.34 19.72
C ILE A 147 21.29 10.79 20.65
N VAL A 148 22.45 11.16 20.10
CA VAL A 148 23.60 11.62 20.87
C VAL A 148 24.02 12.99 20.34
N ILE A 149 24.16 13.96 21.24
CA ILE A 149 24.74 15.27 20.92
C ILE A 149 26.09 15.44 21.63
N GLN A 150 27.01 16.11 20.96
CA GLN A 150 28.31 16.50 21.49
C GLN A 150 28.87 17.68 20.69
N ASN A 151 29.98 18.26 21.15
CA ASN A 151 30.73 19.22 20.34
C ASN A 151 31.29 18.54 19.07
N ALA A 152 31.17 19.20 17.91
CA ALA A 152 31.75 18.73 16.66
C ALA A 152 33.28 18.76 16.68
N GLN A 153 33.86 19.64 17.49
CA GLN A 153 35.29 19.66 17.78
C GLN A 153 35.55 19.01 19.14
N PRO A 154 36.37 17.96 19.21
CA PRO A 154 36.69 17.30 20.47
C PRO A 154 37.50 18.22 21.39
N ASN A 155 37.32 18.07 22.70
CA ASN A 155 38.10 18.75 23.76
C ASN A 155 37.99 20.28 23.81
N VAL A 156 36.96 20.87 23.20
CA VAL A 156 36.70 22.31 23.30
C VAL A 156 35.82 22.60 24.52
N SER A 157 36.24 23.57 25.35
CA SER A 157 35.44 24.09 26.46
C SER A 157 34.27 24.90 25.94
N GLY A 158 33.09 24.73 26.52
CA GLY A 158 31.85 25.26 25.98
C GLY A 158 30.94 24.15 25.47
N GLY A 159 29.64 24.39 25.47
CA GLY A 159 28.68 23.34 25.14
C GLY A 159 27.26 23.80 24.95
N TYR A 160 26.44 22.78 24.78
CA TYR A 160 25.01 22.88 24.63
C TYR A 160 24.34 22.30 25.86
N ASP A 161 23.31 23.00 26.33
CA ASP A 161 22.39 22.42 27.28
C ASP A 161 21.28 21.74 26.50
N TRP A 162 21.07 20.45 26.77
CA TRP A 162 19.90 19.73 26.32
C TRP A 162 18.93 19.63 27.49
N LYS A 163 17.73 20.15 27.28
CA LYS A 163 16.73 20.17 28.34
C LYS A 163 16.16 18.77 28.56
N TYR A 164 16.02 18.40 29.82
CA TYR A 164 15.35 17.17 30.25
C TYR A 164 14.37 17.45 31.40
N GLU A 165 13.46 16.52 31.62
CA GLU A 165 12.61 16.53 32.80
C GLU A 165 13.34 15.89 33.99
N ALA A 166 13.60 16.67 35.04
CA ALA A 166 14.33 16.22 36.23
C ALA A 166 13.43 15.66 37.33
N ASN A 167 12.13 15.53 37.08
CA ASN A 167 11.22 14.94 38.04
C ASN A 167 11.30 13.42 37.95
N SER A 168 12.12 12.80 38.79
CA SER A 168 12.33 11.33 38.79
C SER A 168 11.08 10.52 39.16
N SER A 169 9.98 11.20 39.54
CA SER A 169 8.66 10.55 39.72
C SER A 169 7.85 10.46 38.41
N VAL A 170 8.33 11.07 37.32
CA VAL A 170 7.72 11.11 36.00
C VAL A 170 8.72 10.60 34.98
N ASP A 171 8.54 9.35 34.55
CA ASP A 171 9.15 8.80 33.35
C ASP A 171 8.32 9.27 32.14
N SER A 172 8.71 10.41 31.59
CA SER A 172 7.95 11.12 30.54
C SER A 172 8.00 10.40 29.20
N TYR A 173 9.05 9.61 28.96
CA TYR A 173 9.21 8.76 27.80
C TYR A 173 9.59 7.32 28.22
N PRO A 174 8.57 6.50 28.59
CA PRO A 174 8.80 5.15 29.09
C PRO A 174 9.61 4.27 28.16
N GLY A 175 10.63 3.61 28.72
CA GLY A 175 11.55 2.74 27.99
C GLY A 175 12.70 3.48 27.28
N GLY A 176 12.75 4.81 27.40
CA GLY A 176 13.92 5.62 27.10
C GLY A 176 14.96 5.57 28.22
N LEU A 177 16.19 5.88 27.87
CA LEU A 177 17.31 6.04 28.80
C LEU A 177 18.09 7.29 28.42
N LEU A 178 18.23 8.19 29.39
CA LEU A 178 19.22 9.26 29.32
C LEU A 178 20.61 8.71 29.64
N PHE A 179 21.59 9.12 28.84
CA PHE A 179 23.00 8.83 29.03
C PHE A 179 23.85 10.11 28.97
N GLN A 180 24.88 10.17 29.82
CA GLN A 180 25.95 11.16 29.75
C GLN A 180 27.27 10.48 30.11
N VAL A 181 28.32 10.59 29.28
CA VAL A 181 29.62 9.93 29.59
C VAL A 181 30.20 10.49 30.90
N GLY A 182 30.13 9.74 32.00
CA GLY A 182 30.66 10.16 33.32
C GLY A 182 29.61 10.52 34.36
N TYR A 183 28.32 10.52 33.99
CA TYR A 183 27.19 10.42 34.91
C TYR A 183 26.46 9.09 34.64
N ASN A 184 25.92 8.46 35.68
CA ASN A 184 25.19 7.20 35.53
C ASN A 184 24.00 7.38 34.59
N SER A 185 23.69 6.35 33.77
CA SER A 185 22.46 6.31 33.00
C SER A 185 21.25 6.48 33.93
N HIS A 186 20.31 7.35 33.58
CA HIS A 186 19.15 7.61 34.43
C HIS A 186 17.87 7.15 33.75
N PRO A 187 17.18 6.12 34.28
CA PRO A 187 16.00 5.55 33.63
C PRO A 187 14.72 6.36 33.86
N ALA A 188 14.75 7.38 34.73
CA ALA A 188 13.59 8.23 35.04
C ALA A 188 13.76 9.68 34.56
N TYR A 189 14.81 9.97 33.78
CA TYR A 189 15.01 11.29 33.21
C TYR A 189 15.04 11.15 31.70
N ASP A 190 14.29 12.00 31.02
CA ASP A 190 14.22 12.00 29.57
C ASP A 190 14.51 13.38 29.01
N LEU A 191 15.36 13.40 27.99
CA LEU A 191 15.62 14.59 27.21
C LEU A 191 14.41 14.87 26.31
N TYR A 192 14.18 16.14 25.99
CA TYR A 192 13.14 16.50 25.03
C TYR A 192 13.68 16.32 23.61
N PHE A 193 12.98 15.51 22.82
CA PHE A 193 13.37 15.17 21.45
C PHE A 193 12.15 14.93 20.57
N ARG A 194 12.37 14.99 19.26
CA ARG A 194 11.45 14.48 18.24
C ARG A 194 12.23 13.68 17.20
N THR A 195 11.62 12.65 16.65
CA THR A 195 12.16 11.87 15.55
C THR A 195 11.18 11.89 14.39
N TYR A 196 11.71 11.92 13.17
CA TYR A 196 10.90 12.01 11.95
C TYR A 196 11.31 10.93 10.96
N VAL A 197 10.35 10.10 10.59
CA VAL A 197 10.53 9.02 9.64
C VAL A 197 9.81 9.39 8.35
N THR A 198 10.52 9.33 7.23
CA THR A 198 9.90 9.30 5.91
C THR A 198 9.44 7.86 5.66
N PRO A 199 8.13 7.57 5.56
CA PRO A 199 7.65 6.22 5.28
C PRO A 199 8.20 5.72 3.93
N ASN A 200 8.49 4.43 3.84
CA ASN A 200 8.88 3.84 2.56
C ASN A 200 7.65 3.76 1.65
N GLU A 201 7.79 4.05 0.36
CA GLU A 201 6.74 3.79 -0.62
C GLU A 201 6.35 2.29 -0.60
N VAL A 202 5.05 2.01 -0.54
CA VAL A 202 4.48 0.65 -0.58
C VAL A 202 3.77 0.44 -1.91
N HIS A 203 3.94 -0.70 -2.54
CA HIS A 203 3.42 -1.01 -3.89
C HIS A 203 2.38 -2.13 -3.87
N ASN A 204 2.24 -2.81 -2.75
CA ASN A 204 1.32 -3.92 -2.53
C ASN A 204 0.97 -4.02 -1.03
N CYS A 205 -0.06 -4.79 -0.72
CA CYS A 205 -0.56 -4.98 0.64
C CYS A 205 0.41 -5.80 1.51
N ALA A 206 1.25 -6.64 0.91
CA ALA A 206 2.30 -7.34 1.65
C ALA A 206 3.36 -6.38 2.20
N GLU A 207 3.73 -5.35 1.43
CA GLU A 207 4.64 -4.29 1.87
C GLU A 207 4.01 -3.42 2.97
N VAL A 208 2.71 -3.12 2.88
CA VAL A 208 1.97 -2.46 3.97
C VAL A 208 2.08 -3.26 5.27
N ARG A 209 1.83 -4.58 5.19
CA ARG A 209 1.93 -5.48 6.34
C ARG A 209 3.35 -5.59 6.88
N ALA A 210 4.36 -5.59 6.00
CA ALA A 210 5.76 -5.63 6.39
C ALA A 210 6.19 -4.36 7.14
N GLN A 211 5.71 -3.18 6.71
CA GLN A 211 6.01 -1.91 7.37
C GLN A 211 5.19 -1.70 8.66
N ASN A 212 3.98 -2.25 8.73
CA ASN A 212 3.14 -2.21 9.91
C ASN A 212 2.57 -3.61 10.19
N PRO A 213 3.25 -4.43 11.02
CA PRO A 213 2.76 -5.75 11.41
C PRO A 213 1.44 -5.77 12.17
N ALA A 214 0.91 -4.62 12.59
CA ALA A 214 -0.42 -4.49 13.18
C ALA A 214 -1.50 -4.11 12.15
N ALA A 215 -1.15 -3.85 10.89
CA ALA A 215 -2.08 -3.48 9.84
C ALA A 215 -3.14 -4.58 9.63
N THR A 216 -4.41 -4.19 9.69
CA THR A 216 -5.58 -5.06 9.48
C THR A 216 -6.17 -4.87 8.09
N ASP A 217 -7.16 -5.68 7.71
CA ASP A 217 -7.90 -5.45 6.46
C ASP A 217 -8.49 -4.04 6.42
N GLY A 218 -8.39 -3.38 5.27
CA GLY A 218 -8.74 -1.96 5.14
C GLY A 218 -8.20 -1.32 3.87
N THR A 219 -8.54 -0.05 3.66
CA THR A 219 -8.01 0.74 2.54
C THR A 219 -6.68 1.37 2.91
N TYR A 220 -5.68 1.18 2.06
CA TYR A 220 -4.34 1.73 2.21
C TYR A 220 -3.91 2.43 0.92
N PRO A 221 -3.17 3.56 1.01
CA PRO A 221 -2.58 4.18 -0.15
C PRO A 221 -1.37 3.35 -0.62
N LEU A 222 -1.39 2.95 -1.90
CA LEU A 222 -0.28 2.28 -2.58
C LEU A 222 0.29 3.17 -3.67
N THR A 223 1.60 3.04 -3.90
CA THR A 223 2.31 3.73 -4.98
C THR A 223 2.32 2.84 -6.21
N LEU A 224 1.51 3.18 -7.21
CA LEU A 224 1.40 2.46 -8.48
C LEU A 224 1.80 3.40 -9.61
N GLY A 225 2.81 3.03 -10.41
CA GLY A 225 3.31 3.89 -11.50
C GLY A 225 3.71 5.31 -11.05
N GLY A 226 4.20 5.45 -9.81
CA GLY A 226 4.56 6.75 -9.20
C GLY A 226 3.37 7.59 -8.69
N LYS A 227 2.15 7.04 -8.70
CA LYS A 227 0.93 7.71 -8.20
C LYS A 227 0.41 7.01 -6.95
N GLN A 228 -0.14 7.78 -6.00
CA GLN A 228 -0.83 7.23 -4.85
C GLN A 228 -2.24 6.78 -5.26
N VAL A 229 -2.58 5.54 -4.96
CA VAL A 229 -3.86 4.89 -5.29
C VAL A 229 -4.39 4.21 -4.05
N ASP A 230 -5.63 4.53 -3.68
CA ASP A 230 -6.31 3.85 -2.57
C ASP A 230 -6.72 2.44 -2.99
N VAL A 231 -6.17 1.43 -2.30
CA VAL A 231 -6.41 0.01 -2.55
C VAL A 231 -6.88 -0.66 -1.27
N TYR A 232 -7.90 -1.51 -1.38
CA TYR A 232 -8.36 -2.32 -0.26
C TYR A 232 -7.47 -3.55 -0.12
N CYS A 233 -6.78 -3.65 1.01
CA CYS A 233 -6.00 -4.80 1.40
C CYS A 233 -6.87 -5.78 2.20
N HIS A 234 -6.96 -7.00 1.70
CA HIS A 234 -7.71 -8.11 2.29
C HIS A 234 -6.76 -9.20 2.77
N ASP A 235 -7.15 -9.92 3.82
CA ASP A 235 -6.40 -11.05 4.38
C ASP A 235 -5.00 -10.62 4.86
N MET A 236 -4.94 -9.45 5.50
CA MET A 236 -3.70 -8.84 6.00
C MET A 236 -3.02 -9.67 7.10
N ALA A 237 -3.79 -10.49 7.81
CA ALA A 237 -3.27 -11.44 8.79
C ALA A 237 -2.76 -12.75 8.16
N GLY A 238 -3.20 -13.09 6.94
CA GLY A 238 -2.82 -14.29 6.20
C GLY A 238 -1.96 -13.94 4.99
N THR A 239 -2.54 -14.05 3.78
CA THR A 239 -1.87 -13.67 2.53
C THR A 239 -2.50 -12.40 1.96
N PRO A 240 -1.89 -11.21 2.20
CA PRO A 240 -2.42 -9.94 1.75
C PRO A 240 -2.72 -9.93 0.25
N ARG A 241 -3.89 -9.40 -0.12
CA ARG A 241 -4.36 -9.28 -1.51
C ARG A 241 -4.98 -7.92 -1.76
N GLU A 242 -4.74 -7.39 -2.94
CA GLU A 242 -5.17 -6.07 -3.39
C GLU A 242 -6.53 -6.13 -4.08
N TYR A 243 -7.43 -5.24 -3.71
CA TYR A 243 -8.73 -5.09 -4.34
C TYR A 243 -9.03 -3.61 -4.60
N LEU A 244 -9.48 -3.32 -5.82
CA LEU A 244 -10.03 -2.01 -6.16
C LEU A 244 -11.47 -1.94 -5.67
N THR A 245 -11.79 -0.93 -4.88
CA THR A 245 -13.20 -0.65 -4.53
C THR A 245 -13.87 -0.01 -5.73
N VAL A 246 -15.00 -0.57 -6.16
CA VAL A 246 -15.71 -0.13 -7.36
C VAL A 246 -17.14 0.31 -7.02
N LYS A 247 -17.74 1.11 -7.91
CA LYS A 247 -19.13 1.56 -7.73
C LYS A 247 -20.08 0.37 -7.74
N THR A 248 -21.09 0.40 -6.87
CA THR A 248 -22.14 -0.61 -6.82
C THR A 248 -23.45 -0.06 -7.37
N GLY A 249 -24.22 -0.91 -8.04
CA GLY A 249 -25.51 -0.57 -8.60
C GLY A 249 -26.16 -1.79 -9.25
N SER A 250 -27.47 -1.75 -9.49
CA SER A 250 -28.17 -2.88 -10.11
C SER A 250 -27.66 -3.23 -11.51
N THR A 251 -27.06 -2.26 -12.21
CA THR A 251 -26.46 -2.40 -13.55
C THR A 251 -25.03 -1.86 -13.61
N THR A 252 -24.33 -1.81 -12.47
CA THR A 252 -22.96 -1.28 -12.37
C THR A 252 -22.04 -2.32 -11.74
N ASN A 253 -20.88 -2.54 -12.37
CA ASN A 253 -19.90 -3.55 -11.94
C ASN A 253 -20.56 -4.92 -11.66
N TYR A 254 -21.19 -5.46 -12.70
CA TYR A 254 -21.98 -6.68 -12.61
C TYR A 254 -21.84 -7.54 -13.87
N SER A 255 -22.19 -8.80 -13.74
CA SER A 255 -22.30 -9.76 -14.84
C SER A 255 -23.63 -10.48 -14.76
N TYR A 256 -24.31 -10.60 -15.89
CA TYR A 256 -25.61 -11.22 -16.03
C TYR A 256 -25.57 -12.27 -17.15
N TYR A 257 -25.86 -13.50 -16.78
CA TYR A 257 -26.15 -14.57 -17.70
C TYR A 257 -27.66 -14.65 -17.92
N GLY A 258 -28.06 -14.44 -19.18
CA GLY A 258 -29.45 -14.36 -19.61
C GLY A 258 -30.25 -15.60 -19.27
N GLN A 259 -31.53 -15.40 -18.94
CA GLN A 259 -32.44 -16.51 -18.66
C GLN A 259 -32.51 -17.48 -19.84
N GLY A 260 -32.25 -18.75 -19.58
CA GLY A 260 -32.28 -19.81 -20.57
C GLY A 260 -32.66 -21.17 -19.99
N PRO A 261 -32.62 -22.24 -20.80
CA PRO A 261 -32.90 -23.61 -20.35
C PRO A 261 -31.91 -24.12 -19.30
N ASN A 262 -30.74 -23.48 -19.20
CA ASN A 262 -29.65 -23.83 -18.31
C ASN A 262 -29.53 -22.89 -17.10
N THR A 263 -30.52 -22.06 -16.80
CA THR A 263 -30.47 -21.14 -15.65
C THR A 263 -31.71 -21.23 -14.77
N SER A 264 -31.64 -20.66 -13.57
CA SER A 264 -32.84 -20.31 -12.81
C SER A 264 -33.75 -19.33 -13.57
N ALA A 265 -35.01 -19.23 -13.12
CA ALA A 265 -35.90 -18.15 -13.54
C ALA A 265 -35.24 -16.79 -13.26
N GLY A 266 -35.30 -15.87 -14.23
CA GLY A 266 -34.62 -14.58 -14.16
C GLY A 266 -33.15 -14.60 -14.59
N GLY A 267 -32.53 -15.75 -14.84
CA GLY A 267 -31.11 -15.86 -15.18
C GLY A 267 -30.20 -15.93 -13.93
N GLN A 268 -28.93 -15.60 -14.10
CA GLN A 268 -27.97 -15.47 -12.99
C GLN A 268 -27.25 -14.12 -13.06
N THR A 269 -27.23 -13.39 -11.96
CA THR A 269 -26.56 -12.09 -11.85
C THR A 269 -25.55 -12.12 -10.71
N THR A 270 -24.36 -11.59 -10.96
CA THR A 270 -23.29 -11.37 -9.98
C THR A 270 -22.94 -9.88 -9.94
N TRP A 271 -22.97 -9.26 -8.78
CA TRP A 271 -22.57 -7.87 -8.56
C TRP A 271 -21.29 -7.80 -7.73
N TYR A 272 -20.42 -6.85 -8.03
CA TYR A 272 -19.12 -6.69 -7.38
C TYR A 272 -19.07 -5.39 -6.57
N SER A 273 -18.58 -5.49 -5.34
CA SER A 273 -18.27 -4.31 -4.51
C SER A 273 -16.78 -3.98 -4.49
N LYS A 274 -15.94 -4.98 -4.79
CA LYS A 274 -14.51 -4.83 -5.04
C LYS A 274 -14.06 -5.84 -6.08
N VAL A 275 -13.02 -5.51 -6.83
CA VAL A 275 -12.45 -6.36 -7.88
C VAL A 275 -10.98 -6.55 -7.59
N ARG A 276 -10.48 -7.78 -7.67
CA ARG A 276 -9.08 -8.06 -7.36
C ARG A 276 -8.16 -7.36 -8.36
N LEU A 277 -7.13 -6.70 -7.84
CA LEU A 277 -6.12 -6.00 -8.60
C LEU A 277 -4.80 -6.76 -8.49
N ASP A 278 -4.09 -6.90 -9.60
CA ASP A 278 -2.67 -7.24 -9.63
C ASP A 278 -1.90 -5.93 -9.83
N PRO A 279 -1.29 -5.37 -8.77
CA PRO A 279 -0.64 -4.05 -8.85
C PRO A 279 0.64 -4.07 -9.70
N ALA A 280 1.31 -5.21 -9.82
CA ALA A 280 2.54 -5.33 -10.60
C ALA A 280 2.25 -5.40 -12.11
N ALA A 281 1.18 -6.12 -12.49
CA ALA A 281 0.75 -6.23 -13.87
C ALA A 281 -0.22 -5.11 -14.31
N LEU A 282 -0.77 -4.34 -13.36
CA LEU A 282 -1.88 -3.42 -13.57
C LEU A 282 -3.07 -4.11 -14.27
N THR A 283 -3.51 -5.23 -13.70
CA THR A 283 -4.65 -6.02 -14.24
C THR A 283 -5.72 -6.26 -13.20
N LEU A 284 -6.99 -6.27 -13.61
CA LEU A 284 -8.05 -6.83 -12.78
C LEU A 284 -8.16 -8.33 -13.01
N VAL A 285 -8.32 -9.10 -11.93
CA VAL A 285 -8.59 -10.53 -11.95
C VAL A 285 -10.10 -10.73 -11.91
N LEU A 286 -10.70 -10.99 -13.07
CA LEU A 286 -12.14 -10.90 -13.29
C LEU A 286 -12.93 -12.08 -12.72
N ASP A 287 -12.28 -13.23 -12.54
CA ASP A 287 -12.86 -14.45 -12.00
C ASP A 287 -12.75 -14.56 -10.46
N ASP A 288 -12.13 -13.57 -9.81
CA ASP A 288 -12.10 -13.51 -8.34
C ASP A 288 -13.43 -12.96 -7.79
N THR A 289 -14.24 -13.87 -7.25
CA THR A 289 -15.59 -13.56 -6.76
C THR A 289 -15.62 -13.22 -5.26
N THR A 290 -14.48 -12.92 -4.62
CA THR A 290 -14.37 -12.75 -3.16
C THR A 290 -15.30 -11.66 -2.61
N PHE A 291 -15.43 -10.54 -3.32
CA PHE A 291 -16.28 -9.40 -2.94
C PHE A 291 -17.51 -9.24 -3.81
N SER A 292 -18.09 -10.37 -4.21
CA SER A 292 -19.30 -10.44 -5.03
C SER A 292 -20.52 -10.96 -4.28
N THR A 293 -21.70 -10.56 -4.74
CA THR A 293 -23.00 -11.10 -4.32
C THR A 293 -23.73 -11.59 -5.56
N SER A 294 -24.37 -12.76 -5.50
CA SER A 294 -25.04 -13.34 -6.66
C SER A 294 -26.47 -13.78 -6.39
N GLN A 295 -27.27 -13.80 -7.45
CA GLN A 295 -28.63 -14.33 -7.47
C GLN A 295 -28.81 -15.25 -8.66
N GLY A 296 -29.52 -16.35 -8.44
CA GLY A 296 -29.75 -17.37 -9.46
C GLY A 296 -28.58 -18.34 -9.61
N TRP A 297 -28.65 -19.17 -10.64
CA TRP A 297 -27.64 -20.17 -10.96
C TRP A 297 -27.64 -20.48 -12.46
N MET A 298 -26.52 -21.01 -12.92
CA MET A 298 -26.35 -21.62 -14.25
C MET A 298 -26.01 -23.11 -14.05
N ASN A 299 -26.48 -23.97 -14.95
CA ASN A 299 -26.24 -25.40 -14.91
C ASN A 299 -25.76 -25.91 -16.27
N PHE A 300 -24.53 -26.40 -16.34
CA PHE A 300 -23.96 -27.03 -17.51
C PHE A 300 -23.73 -28.51 -17.25
N GLY A 301 -24.66 -29.35 -17.70
CA GLY A 301 -24.64 -30.79 -17.43
C GLY A 301 -24.88 -31.08 -15.94
N SER A 302 -23.82 -31.47 -15.23
CA SER A 302 -23.84 -31.74 -13.78
C SER A 302 -23.25 -30.60 -12.95
N THR A 303 -22.75 -29.54 -13.57
CA THR A 303 -22.03 -28.46 -12.89
C THR A 303 -22.93 -27.25 -12.70
N PHE A 304 -23.18 -26.89 -11.45
CA PHE A 304 -23.83 -25.65 -11.09
C PHE A 304 -22.80 -24.54 -10.84
N LEU A 305 -23.07 -23.37 -11.42
CA LEU A 305 -22.32 -22.14 -11.20
C LEU A 305 -23.24 -21.11 -10.56
N TYR A 306 -22.83 -20.58 -9.41
CA TYR A 306 -23.61 -19.60 -8.63
C TYR A 306 -23.10 -18.17 -8.79
N THR A 307 -21.99 -17.98 -9.50
CA THR A 307 -21.35 -16.70 -9.77
C THR A 307 -20.91 -16.66 -11.24
N SER A 308 -20.75 -15.45 -11.76
CA SER A 308 -20.17 -15.15 -13.07
C SER A 308 -18.98 -14.20 -12.90
N PRO A 309 -17.84 -14.43 -13.57
CA PRO A 309 -16.74 -13.47 -13.62
C PRO A 309 -17.22 -12.07 -14.03
N LEU A 310 -16.61 -11.01 -13.50
CA LEU A 310 -16.89 -9.65 -13.93
C LEU A 310 -16.54 -9.48 -15.41
N GLY A 311 -17.28 -8.66 -16.16
CA GLY A 311 -17.02 -8.47 -17.59
C GLY A 311 -17.39 -9.68 -18.45
N SER A 312 -18.36 -10.49 -17.99
CA SER A 312 -18.87 -11.65 -18.73
C SER A 312 -20.37 -11.53 -18.96
N ALA A 313 -20.79 -11.58 -20.22
CA ALA A 313 -22.18 -11.56 -20.65
C ALA A 313 -22.47 -12.78 -21.52
N GLY A 314 -23.46 -13.60 -21.19
CA GLY A 314 -23.77 -14.80 -21.99
C GLY A 314 -25.21 -15.26 -21.85
N ASP A 315 -25.65 -16.16 -22.73
CA ASP A 315 -26.94 -16.85 -22.65
C ASP A 315 -26.92 -18.16 -23.47
N CYS A 316 -27.94 -19.02 -23.28
CA CYS A 316 -28.13 -20.27 -24.05
C CYS A 316 -29.56 -20.35 -24.61
N VAL A 317 -30.03 -19.32 -25.30
CA VAL A 317 -31.45 -19.23 -25.67
C VAL A 317 -31.70 -19.70 -27.10
N THR A 318 -31.16 -18.98 -28.08
CA THR A 318 -31.36 -19.27 -29.50
C THR A 318 -30.21 -18.69 -30.33
N ALA A 319 -30.09 -19.07 -31.59
CA ALA A 319 -29.09 -18.49 -32.48
C ALA A 319 -29.16 -16.95 -32.43
N TYR A 320 -28.00 -16.33 -32.18
CA TYR A 320 -27.82 -14.88 -32.10
C TYR A 320 -28.58 -14.13 -31.00
N SER A 321 -29.12 -14.82 -29.98
CA SER A 321 -29.61 -14.12 -28.78
C SER A 321 -28.50 -13.33 -28.11
N GLN A 322 -28.88 -12.21 -27.50
CA GLN A 322 -27.97 -11.33 -26.76
C GLN A 322 -28.73 -10.83 -25.54
N THR A 323 -29.10 -11.72 -24.63
CA THR A 323 -29.81 -11.37 -23.39
C THR A 323 -28.87 -11.21 -22.20
N GLY A 324 -27.66 -11.80 -22.27
CA GLY A 324 -26.60 -11.56 -21.30
C GLY A 324 -26.12 -10.12 -21.31
N ARG A 325 -25.78 -9.58 -20.14
CA ARG A 325 -25.33 -8.19 -19.95
C ARG A 325 -24.16 -8.16 -18.98
N SER A 326 -23.22 -7.25 -19.17
CA SER A 326 -22.22 -6.95 -18.15
C SER A 326 -21.81 -5.48 -18.24
N ASN A 327 -21.38 -4.94 -17.11
CA ASN A 327 -20.80 -3.61 -17.01
C ASN A 327 -19.56 -3.67 -16.12
N ILE A 328 -18.52 -2.97 -16.54
CA ILE A 328 -17.40 -2.56 -15.69
C ILE A 328 -17.35 -1.05 -15.73
N ASP A 329 -17.34 -0.43 -14.56
CA ASP A 329 -17.27 1.01 -14.35
C ASP A 329 -16.21 1.32 -13.30
N LEU A 330 -15.05 1.79 -13.77
CA LEU A 330 -13.91 2.19 -12.96
C LEU A 330 -13.91 3.70 -12.65
N THR A 331 -14.98 4.43 -12.96
CA THR A 331 -15.04 5.86 -12.68
C THR A 331 -14.93 6.14 -11.19
N GLY A 332 -14.16 7.18 -10.84
CA GLY A 332 -13.80 7.47 -9.45
C GLY A 332 -12.55 6.71 -8.97
N THR A 333 -11.96 5.88 -9.82
CA THR A 333 -10.61 5.31 -9.64
C THR A 333 -9.64 5.94 -10.66
N PRO A 334 -8.31 5.84 -10.46
CA PRO A 334 -7.33 6.41 -11.40
C PRO A 334 -7.02 5.49 -12.59
N PHE A 335 -7.85 4.47 -12.85
CA PHE A 335 -7.57 3.45 -13.87
C PHE A 335 -8.43 3.62 -15.11
N ASP A 336 -7.77 3.60 -16.26
CA ASP A 336 -8.38 3.43 -17.57
C ASP A 336 -8.32 1.95 -18.00
N ILE A 337 -9.33 1.53 -18.74
CA ILE A 337 -9.44 0.18 -19.32
C ILE A 337 -8.76 0.19 -20.69
N VAL A 338 -7.82 -0.72 -20.90
CA VAL A 338 -7.25 -0.93 -22.24
C VAL A 338 -8.33 -1.52 -23.17
N PRO A 339 -8.62 -0.92 -24.33
CA PRO A 339 -9.69 -1.42 -25.20
C PRO A 339 -9.30 -2.69 -25.97
N GLY A 340 -10.29 -3.43 -26.47
CA GLY A 340 -10.09 -4.55 -27.40
C GLY A 340 -9.74 -5.89 -26.75
N GLN A 341 -10.02 -6.07 -25.46
CA GLN A 341 -9.68 -7.28 -24.70
C GLN A 341 -10.79 -8.35 -24.68
N PHE A 342 -12.03 -7.97 -24.99
CA PHE A 342 -13.19 -8.87 -24.93
C PHE A 342 -13.45 -9.54 -26.29
N VAL A 343 -13.82 -10.83 -26.23
CA VAL A 343 -14.15 -11.66 -27.39
C VAL A 343 -15.54 -12.25 -27.28
N VAL A 344 -16.22 -12.39 -28.41
CA VAL A 344 -17.49 -13.12 -28.54
C VAL A 344 -17.16 -14.55 -28.99
N ASP A 345 -17.49 -15.53 -28.15
CA ASP A 345 -17.18 -16.94 -28.39
C ASP A 345 -18.29 -17.87 -27.89
N GLY A 346 -18.22 -19.13 -28.28
CA GLY A 346 -19.19 -20.18 -27.96
C GLY A 346 -19.93 -20.69 -29.20
N TRP A 347 -21.10 -21.31 -29.00
CA TRP A 347 -21.84 -21.93 -30.09
C TRP A 347 -22.89 -20.98 -30.67
N VAL A 348 -22.72 -20.64 -31.95
CA VAL A 348 -23.51 -19.61 -32.65
C VAL A 348 -23.62 -18.32 -31.82
N PRO A 349 -22.47 -17.73 -31.42
CA PRO A 349 -22.46 -16.67 -30.44
C PRO A 349 -22.83 -15.33 -31.07
N ALA A 350 -23.36 -14.42 -30.25
CA ALA A 350 -23.58 -13.03 -30.59
C ALA A 350 -23.33 -12.14 -29.38
N GLY A 351 -22.94 -10.89 -29.63
CA GLY A 351 -22.64 -9.94 -28.57
C GLY A 351 -21.94 -8.71 -29.13
N SER A 352 -21.83 -7.69 -28.29
CA SER A 352 -21.05 -6.49 -28.58
C SER A 352 -20.40 -5.95 -27.31
N THR A 353 -19.29 -5.23 -27.51
CA THR A 353 -18.56 -4.53 -26.45
C THR A 353 -18.55 -3.05 -26.79
N THR A 354 -19.07 -2.22 -25.90
CA THR A 354 -19.14 -0.77 -26.11
C THR A 354 -18.44 -0.05 -24.97
N TYR A 355 -17.52 0.84 -25.30
CA TYR A 355 -16.78 1.66 -24.36
C TYR A 355 -17.41 3.05 -24.26
N SER A 356 -17.53 3.57 -23.04
CA SER A 356 -17.99 4.92 -22.75
C SER A 356 -16.85 5.68 -22.04
N GLY A 357 -16.10 6.47 -22.80
CA GLY A 357 -14.83 7.02 -22.32
C GLY A 357 -13.78 5.92 -22.11
N SER A 358 -12.84 6.15 -21.21
CA SER A 358 -11.73 5.23 -20.92
C SER A 358 -11.98 4.29 -19.73
N GLN A 359 -13.05 4.49 -18.95
CA GLN A 359 -13.24 3.78 -17.67
C GLN A 359 -14.50 2.89 -17.62
N ILE A 360 -15.37 2.96 -18.63
CA ILE A 360 -16.63 2.22 -18.64
C ILE A 360 -16.69 1.32 -19.88
N VAL A 361 -17.01 0.05 -19.67
CA VAL A 361 -17.31 -0.90 -20.73
C VAL A 361 -18.62 -1.64 -20.42
N ASN A 362 -19.47 -1.74 -21.44
CA ASN A 362 -20.71 -2.51 -21.40
C ASN A 362 -20.63 -3.63 -22.43
N LEU A 363 -21.10 -4.82 -22.04
CA LEU A 363 -21.13 -6.00 -22.89
C LEU A 363 -22.56 -6.49 -23.06
N THR A 364 -22.91 -6.89 -24.27
CA THR A 364 -23.95 -7.87 -24.53
C THR A 364 -23.30 -9.18 -24.96
N GLY A 365 -23.95 -10.30 -24.65
CA GLY A 365 -23.49 -11.61 -25.08
C GLY A 365 -24.60 -12.65 -24.99
N GLY A 366 -24.45 -13.71 -25.77
CA GLY A 366 -25.44 -14.78 -25.89
C GLY A 366 -25.26 -15.60 -27.16
N GLY A 367 -26.30 -16.36 -27.48
CA GLY A 367 -26.42 -17.17 -28.67
C GLY A 367 -27.02 -18.53 -28.34
N TYR A 368 -26.71 -19.52 -29.17
CA TYR A 368 -27.03 -20.91 -28.83
C TYR A 368 -25.96 -21.47 -27.89
N CYS A 369 -25.82 -20.87 -26.71
CA CYS A 369 -24.70 -21.01 -25.78
C CYS A 369 -23.44 -20.26 -26.21
N GLY A 370 -23.59 -18.95 -26.37
CA GLY A 370 -22.49 -18.01 -26.61
C GLY A 370 -22.33 -16.99 -25.48
N ALA A 371 -21.17 -16.36 -25.44
CA ALA A 371 -20.84 -15.34 -24.46
C ALA A 371 -19.87 -14.28 -25.05
N ASN A 372 -19.78 -13.15 -24.37
CA ASN A 372 -18.81 -12.09 -24.58
C ASN A 372 -18.04 -11.88 -23.27
N PHE A 373 -16.72 -12.06 -23.29
CA PHE A 373 -15.86 -12.07 -22.10
C PHE A 373 -14.38 -11.84 -22.45
N ASP A 374 -13.56 -11.58 -21.43
CA ASP A 374 -12.09 -11.56 -21.56
C ASP A 374 -11.56 -12.99 -21.45
N PRO A 375 -10.84 -13.52 -22.46
CA PRO A 375 -10.47 -14.92 -22.52
C PRO A 375 -9.46 -15.35 -21.44
N ASP A 376 -8.71 -14.40 -20.87
CA ASP A 376 -7.71 -14.66 -19.83
C ASP A 376 -8.23 -14.34 -18.42
N TYR A 377 -9.43 -13.77 -18.31
CA TYR A 377 -9.98 -13.17 -17.10
C TYR A 377 -9.03 -12.13 -16.45
N ARG A 378 -8.27 -11.42 -17.30
CA ARG A 378 -7.22 -10.48 -16.89
C ARG A 378 -7.35 -9.17 -17.64
N LEU A 379 -8.17 -8.26 -17.12
CA LEU A 379 -8.39 -6.97 -17.74
C LEU A 379 -7.20 -6.03 -17.51
N GLN A 380 -6.45 -5.73 -18.56
CA GLN A 380 -5.35 -4.77 -18.54
C GLN A 380 -5.86 -3.34 -18.31
N LEU A 381 -5.12 -2.61 -17.47
CA LEU A 381 -5.39 -1.22 -17.12
C LEU A 381 -4.22 -0.30 -17.45
N THR A 382 -4.49 1.00 -17.53
CA THR A 382 -3.48 2.07 -17.50
C THR A 382 -3.83 3.07 -16.40
N LEU A 383 -2.82 3.77 -15.88
CA LEU A 383 -3.01 4.85 -14.90
C LEU A 383 -3.19 6.19 -15.60
N GLN A 384 -4.26 6.92 -15.27
CA GLN A 384 -4.53 8.30 -15.71
C GLN A 384 -3.49 9.25 -15.16
#